data_AF-A0A9P0AHB2-F1
#
_entry.id   AF-A0A9P0AHB2-F1
#
_cell.length_a   1.000
_cell.length_b   1.000
_cell.length_c   1.000
_cell.angle_alpha   90.00
_cell.angle_beta   90.00
_cell.angle_gamma   90.00
#
_symmetry.space_group_name_H-M   'P 1'
#
loop_
_entity.id
_entity.type
_entity.pdbx_description
1 polymer ?
#
loop_
_entity_poly.entity_id
_entity_poly.type
_entity_poly.pdbx_seq_one_letter_code
_entity_poly.pdbx_strand_id
1 'polypeptide(L)'
;MSKILSNPFIFRSIQTVKPHVPLIRFRKGEPDKRQIASADNSHSGSGTGKKTGTVKLPVVEDHQLPARFWRAPIDDKEIEAINSGGAV
;
A
#
# COMPACT_ATOMS: atom_id res chain seq x y z
N MET A 1 4.04 60.71 -37.97
CA MET A 1 3.04 59.77 -37.42
C MET A 1 3.68 58.41 -37.18
N SER A 2 3.35 57.82 -36.04
CA SER A 2 3.94 56.70 -35.30
C SER A 2 4.25 55.41 -36.08
N LYS A 3 5.50 54.92 -35.98
CA LYS A 3 5.89 53.56 -36.38
C LYS A 3 5.88 52.65 -35.15
N ILE A 4 5.11 51.57 -35.25
CA ILE A 4 4.94 50.50 -34.27
C ILE A 4 6.29 49.80 -34.06
N LEU A 5 6.89 49.96 -32.89
CA LEU A 5 8.08 49.21 -32.50
C LEU A 5 7.64 47.84 -32.01
N SER A 6 8.13 46.83 -32.72
CA SER A 6 7.83 45.42 -32.54
C SER A 6 8.17 44.96 -31.13
N ASN A 7 7.24 44.21 -30.53
CA ASN A 7 7.46 43.53 -29.27
C ASN A 7 8.29 42.27 -29.55
N PRO A 8 9.57 42.16 -29.16
CA PRO A 8 10.32 40.96 -29.42
C PRO A 8 9.83 39.86 -28.47
N PHE A 9 9.17 38.88 -29.06
CA PHE A 9 8.90 37.55 -28.54
C PHE A 9 9.81 37.18 -27.37
N ILE A 10 9.22 37.10 -26.17
CA ILE A 10 9.85 36.48 -25.00
C ILE A 10 9.96 34.98 -25.30
N PHE A 11 11.07 34.57 -25.89
CA PHE A 11 11.41 33.16 -26.02
C PHE A 11 11.77 32.64 -24.62
N ARG A 12 10.82 31.98 -23.97
CA ARG A 12 11.06 31.22 -22.75
C ARG A 12 11.89 29.99 -23.11
N SER A 13 13.20 30.04 -22.84
CA SER A 13 14.09 28.88 -22.97
C SER A 13 13.70 27.85 -21.90
N ILE A 14 13.34 26.65 -22.33
CA ILE A 14 13.07 25.54 -21.42
C ILE A 14 14.43 24.89 -21.13
N GLN A 15 15.01 25.19 -19.97
CA GLN A 15 16.24 24.55 -19.54
C GLN A 15 15.93 23.12 -19.08
N THR A 16 16.30 22.14 -19.91
CA THR A 16 16.11 20.71 -19.59
C THR A 16 17.06 20.31 -18.46
N VAL A 17 16.51 20.05 -17.28
CA VAL A 17 17.28 19.53 -16.14
C VAL A 17 17.59 18.05 -16.41
N LYS A 18 18.86 17.65 -16.27
CA LYS A 18 19.25 16.24 -16.41
C LYS A 18 18.54 15.41 -15.33
N PRO A 19 17.99 14.23 -15.68
CA PRO A 19 17.33 13.39 -14.70
C PRO A 19 18.33 12.97 -13.62
N HIS A 20 18.05 13.36 -12.37
CA HIS A 20 18.83 12.95 -11.22
C HIS A 20 18.54 11.48 -10.92
N VAL A 21 19.56 10.62 -10.97
CA VAL A 21 19.46 9.22 -10.54
C VAL A 21 19.90 9.15 -9.07
N PRO A 22 18.98 9.01 -8.11
CA PRO A 22 19.35 8.88 -6.71
C PRO A 22 20.06 7.53 -6.49
N LEU A 23 21.35 7.57 -6.19
CA LEU A 23 22.11 6.37 -5.84
C LEU A 23 21.79 5.95 -4.40
N ILE A 24 20.96 4.93 -4.25
CA ILE A 24 20.71 4.29 -2.94
C ILE A 24 21.95 3.47 -2.58
N ARG A 25 22.60 3.79 -1.46
CA ARG A 25 23.70 2.99 -0.90
C ARG A 25 23.18 2.19 0.29
N PHE A 26 23.22 0.86 0.19
CA PHE A 26 22.88 0.00 1.32
C PHE A 26 23.98 0.07 2.38
N ARG A 27 23.61 0.27 3.65
CA ARG A 27 24.53 0.07 4.76
C ARG A 27 24.79 -1.44 4.88
N LYS A 28 26.07 -1.82 5.05
CA LYS A 28 26.46 -3.18 5.39
C LYS A 28 25.88 -3.49 6.78
N GLY A 29 24.87 -4.37 6.83
CA GLY A 29 24.15 -4.69 8.05
C GLY A 29 25.09 -5.25 9.13
N GLU A 30 24.94 -4.76 10.36
CA GLU A 30 25.49 -5.43 11.54
C GLU A 30 24.66 -6.71 11.82
N PRO A 31 25.27 -7.80 12.33
CA PRO A 31 24.51 -8.96 12.76
C PRO A 31 23.71 -8.63 14.03
N ASP A 32 22.38 -8.63 13.89
CA ASP A 32 21.43 -8.37 14.97
C ASP A 32 21.53 -9.48 16.04
N LYS A 33 22.12 -9.15 17.19
CA LYS A 33 22.14 -10.02 18.37
C LYS A 33 20.81 -9.89 19.11
N ARG A 34 19.73 -10.43 18.55
CA ARG A 34 18.46 -10.56 19.27
C ARG A 34 18.10 -12.03 19.44
N GLN A 35 18.19 -12.44 20.70
CA GLN A 35 18.04 -13.78 21.21
C GLN A 35 16.74 -14.45 20.78
N ILE A 36 16.89 -15.74 20.52
CA ILE A 36 15.87 -16.74 20.25
C ILE A 36 14.93 -16.83 21.46
N ALA A 37 13.64 -16.54 21.25
CA ALA A 37 12.57 -17.05 22.09
C ALA A 37 11.73 -18.00 21.22
N SER A 38 11.90 -19.29 21.49
CA SER A 38 11.14 -20.37 20.85
C SER A 38 9.67 -20.26 21.22
N ALA A 39 8.81 -20.15 20.21
CA ALA A 39 7.40 -20.50 20.34
C ALA A 39 7.00 -21.27 19.09
N ASP A 40 6.78 -22.56 19.29
CA ASP A 40 6.26 -23.52 18.33
C ASP A 40 4.82 -23.13 17.97
N ASN A 41 4.54 -22.95 16.68
CA ASN A 41 3.18 -23.11 16.17
C ASN A 41 3.24 -23.43 14.67
N SER A 42 2.95 -24.69 14.36
CA SER A 42 2.87 -25.27 13.03
C SER A 42 1.71 -24.67 12.24
N HIS A 43 2.01 -23.99 11.13
CA HIS A 43 1.05 -23.76 10.03
C HIS A 43 1.76 -24.07 8.72
N SER A 44 1.36 -25.19 8.12
CA SER A 44 1.77 -25.61 6.78
C SER A 44 1.15 -24.68 5.74
N GLY A 45 1.98 -23.84 5.13
CA GLY A 45 1.65 -23.08 3.93
C GLY A 45 2.93 -22.87 3.14
N SER A 46 3.19 -23.76 2.19
CA SER A 46 4.34 -23.64 1.28
C SER A 46 4.11 -22.46 0.35
N GLY A 47 4.74 -21.33 0.67
CA GLY A 47 4.88 -20.17 -0.19
C GLY A 47 6.16 -19.46 0.19
N THR A 48 7.21 -19.63 -0.60
CA THR A 48 8.52 -18.97 -0.45
C THR A 48 8.41 -17.49 -0.87
N GLY A 49 7.65 -16.72 -0.09
CA GLY A 49 7.57 -15.26 -0.17
C GLY A 49 8.47 -14.64 0.90
N LYS A 50 9.41 -13.79 0.46
CA LYS A 50 10.24 -12.92 1.29
C LYS A 50 9.39 -12.24 2.38
N LYS A 51 9.64 -12.56 3.65
CA LYS A 51 8.93 -11.99 4.81
C LYS A 51 9.22 -10.49 4.89
N THR A 52 8.43 -9.66 4.20
CA THR A 52 8.27 -8.27 4.58
C THR A 52 7.75 -8.27 6.02
N GLY A 53 8.39 -7.50 6.91
CA GLY A 53 8.03 -7.44 8.33
C GLY A 53 6.59 -6.96 8.49
N THR A 54 5.65 -7.89 8.40
CA THR A 54 4.23 -7.63 8.59
C THR A 54 4.01 -7.66 10.09
N VAL A 55 3.93 -6.47 10.69
CA VAL A 55 3.51 -6.34 12.08
C VAL A 55 2.05 -6.81 12.13
N LYS A 56 1.79 -7.92 12.82
CA LYS A 56 0.42 -8.37 13.09
C LYS A 56 -0.19 -7.38 14.08
N LEU A 57 -1.15 -6.59 13.61
CA LEU A 57 -1.99 -5.77 14.47
C LEU A 57 -3.02 -6.66 15.18
N PRO A 58 -3.52 -6.24 16.35
CA PRO A 58 -4.67 -6.89 16.98
C PRO A 58 -5.88 -6.92 16.03
N VAL A 59 -6.66 -8.00 16.09
CA VAL A 59 -7.93 -8.12 15.37
C VAL A 59 -8.97 -7.26 16.10
N VAL A 60 -9.67 -6.42 15.35
CA VAL A 60 -10.75 -5.57 15.86
C VAL A 60 -12.08 -6.23 15.52
N GLU A 61 -12.89 -6.51 16.54
CA GLU A 61 -14.21 -7.11 16.39
C GLU A 61 -15.27 -6.03 16.11
N ASP A 62 -16.41 -6.42 15.53
CA ASP A 62 -17.48 -5.47 15.14
C ASP A 62 -18.01 -4.64 16.33
N HIS A 63 -18.12 -5.25 17.51
CA HIS A 63 -18.57 -4.54 18.73
C HIS A 63 -17.59 -3.46 19.20
N GLN A 64 -16.33 -3.48 18.73
CA GLN A 64 -15.31 -2.48 19.02
C GLN A 64 -15.35 -1.33 18.00
N LEU A 65 -16.01 -1.54 16.85
CA LEU A 65 -16.18 -0.51 15.83
C LEU A 65 -17.36 0.42 16.19
N PRO A 66 -17.30 1.70 15.80
CA PRO A 66 -18.47 2.56 15.81
C PRO A 66 -19.61 1.98 14.96
N ALA A 67 -20.87 2.19 15.38
CA ALA A 67 -22.06 1.61 14.75
C ALA A 67 -22.18 1.86 13.23
N ARG A 68 -21.62 2.97 12.73
CA ARG A 68 -21.61 3.30 11.29
C ARG A 68 -20.74 2.35 10.44
N PHE A 69 -19.84 1.60 11.07
CA PHE A 69 -18.96 0.63 10.44
C PHE A 69 -19.33 -0.81 10.74
N TRP A 70 -20.44 -1.04 11.46
CA TRP A 70 -20.96 -2.39 11.65
C TRP A 70 -21.41 -2.98 10.33
N ARG A 71 -21.15 -4.27 10.16
CA ARG A 71 -21.65 -5.02 9.01
C ARG A 71 -23.17 -5.11 9.09
N ALA A 72 -23.82 -5.10 7.93
CA ALA A 72 -25.25 -5.41 7.87
C ALA A 72 -25.47 -6.88 8.28
N PRO A 73 -26.57 -7.21 9.00
CA PRO A 73 -27.01 -8.59 9.17
C PRO A 73 -27.23 -9.24 7.81
N ILE A 74 -26.84 -10.51 7.67
CA ILE A 74 -27.04 -11.28 6.44
C ILE A 74 -28.48 -11.82 6.44
N ASP A 75 -29.22 -11.53 5.37
CA ASP A 75 -30.59 -12.03 5.15
C ASP A 75 -30.59 -13.43 4.52
N ASP A 76 -31.67 -14.20 4.70
CA ASP A 76 -31.81 -15.57 4.15
C ASP A 76 -31.55 -15.64 2.64
N LYS A 77 -32.01 -14.65 1.86
CA LYS A 77 -31.77 -14.57 0.42
C LYS A 77 -30.29 -14.39 0.08
N GLU A 78 -29.58 -13.62 0.90
CA GLU A 78 -28.14 -13.42 0.75
C GLU A 78 -27.40 -14.71 1.11
N ILE A 79 -27.81 -15.41 2.18
CA ILE A 79 -27.28 -16.73 2.55
C ILE A 79 -27.43 -17.70 1.37
N GLU A 80 -28.62 -17.78 0.77
CA GLU A 80 -28.90 -18.62 -0.39
C GLU A 80 -28.02 -18.23 -1.59
N ALA A 81 -27.90 -16.93 -1.90
CA ALA A 81 -27.06 -16.45 -3.00
C ALA A 81 -25.57 -16.74 -2.77
N ILE A 82 -25.08 -16.65 -1.52
CA ILE A 82 -23.70 -17.02 -1.17
C ILE A 82 -23.51 -18.53 -1.36
N ASN A 83 -24.45 -19.34 -0.88
CA ASN A 83 -24.39 -20.79 -0.98
C ASN A 83 -24.51 -21.29 -2.43
N SER A 84 -25.28 -20.60 -3.28
CA SER A 84 -25.40 -20.91 -4.71
C SER A 84 -24.22 -20.40 -5.55
N GLY A 85 -23.28 -19.64 -4.95
CA GLY A 85 -22.14 -19.04 -5.65
C GLY A 85 -22.51 -17.82 -6.50
N GLY A 86 -23.62 -17.15 -6.21
CA GLY A 86 -24.07 -15.94 -6.89
C GLY A 86 -24.82 -16.18 -8.20
N ALA A 87 -25.08 -17.44 -8.56
CA ALA A 87 -26.01 -17.76 -9.63
C ALA A 87 -27.43 -17.84 -9.05
N VAL A 88 -28.23 -16.81 -9.36
CA VAL A 88 -29.69 -16.76 -9.15
C VAL A 88 -30.34 -16.53 -10.50
#